data_AF-A0A381VT94-F1
#
_entry.id   AF-A0A381VT94-F1
#
_cell.length_a   1.000
_cell.length_b   1.000
_cell.length_c   1.000
_cell.angle_alpha   90.00
_cell.angle_beta   90.00
_cell.angle_gamma   90.00
#
_symmetry.space_group_name_H-M   'P 1'
#
loop_
_entity.id
_entity.type
_entity.pdbx_description
1 polymer ?
#
loop_
_entity_poly.entity_id
_entity_poly.type
_entity_poly.pdbx_seq_one_letter_code
_entity_poly.pdbx_strand_id
1 'polypeptide(L)'
;VSSKSASLEELVKANKAQFDRIFSTQMGTPDVQPGVTAEPSETPVSVAEEGQASLDSGIRKILTERYGDGWSHEIVEHSIDGDEVRVVCRLEADGLTSTQHGNARSSGNVGIALQRASDNALARCYRELDPDGTRATDSFKAPAASTSSLPQDDLPTAAVRLAASQRQRPGQQIDTVTLDLIENALRNARHEMDAVLFRSAMSPVIREQHDEFPMITDRRGRMIVGQFGSYVAQMLREKKFDLSPGDVILQSDPYQCGGAISHINDWLVLVPVFHQEALVGFSSMFGHMMDVGGPVAGSMPTGATTIYGEGIRIPPIKIFEKGKVNQAALDLILNNTRTPQMNYSDLMAIIAGSRAGEKRVVEICDRFGRETYFQACEALLDRTHQAMKRLIVQNLPTEPQSFEDYVDDDGCGNGPFKMKLTLWREGEHAFFDWTGTSDQAPGPINFYLHEGMFKMFIGVYMIMVFDPQILFNDGFYDLVHVTMPTGSVLQPEFPAALGCRTHALARQFDVLGGALSHKAPELATAAGYGSSPHFLYSGI
;
A
#
# COMPACT_ATOMS: atom_id res chain seq x y z
N VAL A 1 16.55 49.97 4.65
CA VAL A 1 15.19 50.17 5.19
C VAL A 1 14.62 48.79 5.41
N SER A 2 14.41 48.45 6.69
CA SER A 2 13.83 47.18 7.13
C SER A 2 12.46 46.99 6.47
N SER A 3 12.25 45.86 5.80
CA SER A 3 10.91 45.31 5.58
C SER A 3 10.88 43.86 6.03
N LYS A 4 10.38 43.73 7.26
CA LYS A 4 9.83 42.57 7.97
C LYS A 4 9.55 41.33 7.11
N SER A 5 9.95 40.17 7.63
CA SER A 5 9.41 38.87 7.23
C SER A 5 7.90 38.90 7.44
N ALA A 6 7.13 38.62 6.38
CA ALA A 6 5.69 38.51 6.49
C ALA A 6 5.34 37.37 7.47
N SER A 7 4.39 37.63 8.38
CA SER A 7 3.96 36.61 9.33
C SER A 7 3.16 35.52 8.60
N LEU A 8 2.99 34.36 9.25
CA LEU A 8 2.23 33.24 8.70
C LEU A 8 0.79 33.64 8.30
N GLU A 9 0.17 34.57 9.02
CA GLU A 9 -1.14 35.13 8.67
C GLU A 9 -1.12 35.95 7.37
N GLU A 10 -0.02 36.64 7.06
CA GLU A 10 0.15 37.42 5.82
C GLU A 10 0.41 36.52 4.60
N LEU A 11 1.10 35.39 4.78
CA LEU A 11 1.29 34.36 3.74
C LEU A 11 -0.01 33.58 3.46
N VAL A 12 -0.82 33.31 4.49
CA VAL A 12 -2.14 32.67 4.35
C VAL A 12 -3.14 33.57 3.62
N LYS A 13 -3.13 34.88 3.90
CA LYS A 13 -3.98 35.86 3.19
C LYS A 13 -3.57 36.02 1.72
N ALA A 14 -2.29 35.93 1.41
CA ALA A 14 -1.76 35.98 0.03
C ALA A 14 -2.14 34.72 -0.78
N ASN A 15 -2.10 33.53 -0.16
CA ASN A 15 -2.52 32.28 -0.80
C ASN A 15 -4.04 32.21 -1.04
N LYS A 16 -4.86 32.73 -0.11
CA LYS A 16 -6.32 32.84 -0.32
C LYS A 16 -6.66 33.72 -1.52
N ALA A 17 -5.94 34.83 -1.72
CA ALA A 17 -6.13 35.75 -2.84
C ALA A 17 -5.57 35.25 -4.20
N GLN A 18 -4.68 34.24 -4.20
CA GLN A 18 -4.25 33.53 -5.41
C GLN A 18 -5.22 32.40 -5.77
N PHE A 19 -5.75 31.71 -4.75
CA PHE A 19 -6.81 30.70 -4.91
C PHE A 19 -8.12 31.29 -5.45
N ASP A 20 -8.60 32.40 -4.88
CA ASP A 20 -9.82 33.09 -5.36
C ASP A 20 -9.67 33.57 -6.82
N ARG A 21 -8.44 33.89 -7.25
CA ARG A 21 -8.11 34.28 -8.64
C ARG A 21 -8.13 33.09 -9.61
N ILE A 22 -7.60 31.94 -9.20
CA ILE A 22 -7.60 30.73 -10.04
C ILE A 22 -9.02 30.17 -10.17
N PHE A 23 -9.77 30.17 -9.06
CA PHE A 23 -11.15 29.68 -9.02
C PHE A 23 -12.12 30.52 -9.86
N SER A 24 -11.97 31.85 -9.86
CA SER A 24 -12.78 32.75 -10.71
C SER A 24 -12.39 32.72 -12.19
N THR A 25 -11.12 32.39 -12.52
CA THR A 25 -10.66 32.25 -13.91
C THR A 25 -11.15 30.95 -14.55
N GLN A 26 -11.33 29.88 -13.77
CA GLN A 26 -11.77 28.57 -14.27
C GLN A 26 -13.29 28.42 -14.40
N MET A 27 -14.09 29.22 -13.68
CA MET A 27 -15.56 29.20 -13.75
C MET A 27 -16.15 30.20 -14.77
N GLY A 28 -15.29 30.94 -15.50
CA GLY A 28 -15.68 31.96 -16.48
C GLY A 28 -15.89 31.42 -17.89
N THR A 29 -17.06 30.82 -18.12
CA THR A 29 -17.80 30.61 -19.39
C THR A 29 -17.33 29.55 -20.43
N PRO A 30 -18.25 28.64 -20.84
CA PRO A 30 -18.08 27.66 -21.92
C PRO A 30 -18.56 28.22 -23.27
N ASP A 31 -18.02 27.78 -24.41
CA ASP A 31 -18.87 27.59 -25.61
C ASP A 31 -18.23 26.82 -26.79
N VAL A 32 -19.15 26.24 -27.56
CA VAL A 32 -19.08 25.20 -28.59
C VAL A 32 -18.45 25.68 -29.92
N GLN A 33 -17.72 24.79 -30.63
CA GLN A 33 -17.20 25.04 -31.99
C GLN A 33 -18.27 24.92 -33.09
N PRO A 34 -18.10 25.65 -34.22
CA PRO A 34 -18.00 24.92 -35.49
C PRO A 34 -17.06 25.54 -36.56
N GLY A 35 -16.28 24.70 -37.25
CA GLY A 35 -16.14 24.75 -38.72
C GLY A 35 -14.85 25.28 -39.41
N VAL A 36 -14.22 24.38 -40.18
CA VAL A 36 -13.68 24.54 -41.57
C VAL A 36 -12.22 25.05 -41.80
N THR A 37 -11.36 24.07 -42.14
CA THR A 37 -10.25 23.94 -43.15
C THR A 37 -9.21 25.04 -43.46
N ALA A 38 -7.92 24.68 -43.45
CA ALA A 38 -6.93 24.92 -44.54
C ALA A 38 -5.62 24.11 -44.32
N GLU A 39 -4.93 23.79 -45.42
CA GLU A 39 -3.88 22.77 -45.66
C GLU A 39 -2.42 23.11 -45.24
N PRO A 40 -1.49 22.11 -45.24
CA PRO A 40 -0.18 22.14 -44.57
C PRO A 40 0.97 22.70 -45.44
N SER A 41 2.03 23.23 -44.80
CA SER A 41 3.30 23.59 -45.48
C SER A 41 4.49 22.79 -44.95
N GLU A 42 5.28 22.26 -45.89
CA GLU A 42 6.37 21.30 -45.70
C GLU A 42 7.74 21.94 -45.34
N THR A 43 8.52 21.17 -44.55
CA THR A 43 9.99 20.95 -44.57
C THR A 43 11.00 22.06 -44.18
N PRO A 44 12.25 21.73 -43.77
CA PRO A 44 12.88 20.40 -43.57
C PRO A 44 13.65 20.18 -42.25
N VAL A 45 13.87 18.89 -41.98
CA VAL A 45 14.81 18.34 -40.99
C VAL A 45 16.25 18.48 -41.50
N SER A 46 17.18 18.86 -40.62
CA SER A 46 18.62 18.64 -40.81
C SER A 46 19.23 17.95 -39.59
N VAL A 47 19.79 16.77 -39.83
CA VAL A 47 20.61 15.98 -38.90
C VAL A 47 22.07 16.45 -38.99
N ALA A 48 22.73 16.60 -37.85
CA ALA A 48 24.18 16.45 -37.73
C ALA A 48 24.51 15.91 -36.32
N GLU A 49 24.93 14.65 -36.27
CA GLU A 49 25.58 14.01 -35.12
C GLU A 49 26.99 14.58 -34.92
N GLU A 50 27.45 14.70 -33.68
CA GLU A 50 28.84 14.41 -33.32
C GLU A 50 29.00 14.15 -31.80
N GLY A 51 29.18 12.87 -31.46
CA GLY A 51 30.15 12.37 -30.48
C GLY A 51 30.09 12.81 -29.00
N GLN A 52 29.44 12.01 -28.15
CA GLN A 52 30.05 11.62 -26.87
C GLN A 52 29.47 10.27 -26.38
N ALA A 53 30.35 9.28 -26.30
CA ALA A 53 30.05 7.91 -25.93
C ALA A 53 29.32 7.82 -24.57
N SER A 54 28.25 7.02 -24.54
CA SER A 54 27.40 6.80 -23.37
C SER A 54 28.12 5.99 -22.29
N LEU A 55 28.34 6.59 -21.12
CA LEU A 55 28.69 5.90 -19.89
C LEU A 55 27.38 5.60 -19.14
N ASP A 56 26.69 4.54 -19.53
CA ASP A 56 25.46 4.10 -18.87
C ASP A 56 25.80 3.38 -17.53
N SER A 57 25.36 3.93 -16.39
CA SER A 57 25.16 3.29 -15.08
C SER A 57 26.32 2.68 -14.25
N GLY A 58 27.58 3.08 -14.45
CA GLY A 58 28.73 2.53 -13.67
C GLY A 58 29.21 3.35 -12.46
N ILE A 59 28.84 4.62 -12.34
CA ILE A 59 29.57 5.56 -11.47
C ILE A 59 29.43 5.27 -9.98
N ARG A 60 28.25 4.87 -9.51
CA ARG A 60 28.03 4.56 -8.08
C ARG A 60 28.82 3.35 -7.64
N LYS A 61 29.01 2.38 -8.54
CA LYS A 61 29.87 1.22 -8.31
C LYS A 61 31.34 1.65 -8.22
N ILE A 62 31.81 2.52 -9.11
CA ILE A 62 33.18 3.08 -9.06
C ILE A 62 33.41 3.84 -7.73
N LEU A 63 32.45 4.67 -7.31
CA LEU A 63 32.53 5.40 -6.04
C LEU A 63 32.56 4.45 -4.84
N THR A 64 31.74 3.40 -4.85
CA THR A 64 31.72 2.39 -3.78
C THR A 64 33.00 1.55 -3.75
N GLU A 65 33.52 1.15 -4.91
CA GLU A 65 34.79 0.39 -5.01
C GLU A 65 35.98 1.24 -4.56
N ARG A 66 35.96 2.55 -4.80
CA ARG A 66 37.07 3.44 -4.48
C ARG A 66 37.03 3.99 -3.05
N TYR A 67 35.84 4.33 -2.56
CA TYR A 67 35.67 5.03 -1.27
C TYR A 67 34.98 4.16 -0.20
N GLY A 68 34.51 2.95 -0.54
CA GLY A 68 33.73 2.13 0.39
C GLY A 68 32.48 2.87 0.89
N ASP A 69 32.33 2.95 2.21
CA ASP A 69 31.26 3.72 2.88
C ASP A 69 31.64 5.21 3.07
N GLY A 70 32.83 5.64 2.65
CA GLY A 70 33.39 6.98 2.85
C GLY A 70 32.94 8.04 1.85
N TRP A 71 31.85 7.82 1.12
CA TRP A 71 31.28 8.79 0.19
C TRP A 71 29.77 8.96 0.37
N SER A 72 29.28 10.15 0.08
CA SER A 72 27.86 10.47 0.04
C SER A 72 27.56 11.46 -1.09
N HIS A 73 26.29 11.57 -1.47
CA HIS A 73 25.89 12.57 -2.46
C HIS A 73 24.49 13.09 -2.17
N GLU A 74 24.23 14.29 -2.68
CA GLU A 74 22.96 14.98 -2.55
C GLU A 74 22.60 15.63 -3.89
N ILE A 75 21.33 15.55 -4.28
CA ILE A 75 20.80 16.34 -5.38
C ILE A 75 20.48 17.74 -4.83
N VAL A 76 21.29 18.72 -5.19
CA VAL A 76 21.16 20.12 -4.75
C VAL A 76 20.01 20.80 -5.48
N GLU A 77 19.86 20.51 -6.77
CA GLU A 77 18.83 21.08 -7.63
C GLU A 77 18.47 20.09 -8.73
N HIS A 78 17.23 20.12 -9.21
CA HIS A 78 16.88 19.52 -10.49
C HIS A 78 15.82 20.35 -11.21
N SER A 79 15.82 20.29 -12.53
CA SER A 79 14.81 20.91 -13.39
C SER A 79 14.42 19.94 -14.51
N ILE A 80 13.19 20.10 -14.99
CA ILE A 80 12.64 19.31 -16.10
C ILE A 80 12.12 20.30 -17.13
N ASP A 81 12.67 20.25 -18.34
CA ASP A 81 12.29 21.10 -19.47
C ASP A 81 11.95 20.21 -20.67
N GLY A 82 10.66 20.04 -20.94
CA GLY A 82 10.17 19.09 -21.93
C GLY A 82 10.54 17.65 -21.59
N ASP A 83 11.25 16.99 -22.50
CA ASP A 83 11.80 15.66 -22.29
C ASP A 83 13.20 15.69 -21.64
N GLU A 84 13.79 16.84 -21.32
CA GLU A 84 15.13 16.91 -20.71
C GLU A 84 15.06 17.11 -19.19
N VAL A 85 15.71 16.23 -18.44
CA VAL A 85 15.92 16.35 -16.98
C VAL A 85 17.34 16.82 -16.73
N ARG A 86 17.52 17.88 -15.95
CA ARG A 86 18.81 18.39 -15.50
C ARG A 86 18.90 18.29 -13.98
N VAL A 87 20.04 17.90 -13.47
CA VAL A 87 20.32 17.70 -12.04
C VAL A 87 21.62 18.37 -11.70
N VAL A 88 21.70 19.00 -10.54
CA VAL A 88 22.95 19.42 -9.88
C VAL A 88 23.16 18.49 -8.69
N CYS A 89 24.23 17.70 -8.72
CA CYS A 89 24.61 16.83 -7.61
C CYS A 89 25.85 17.38 -6.92
N ARG A 90 25.86 17.27 -5.59
CA ARG A 90 27.05 17.43 -4.75
C ARG A 90 27.53 16.05 -4.30
N LEU A 91 28.79 15.76 -4.53
CA LEU A 91 29.49 14.56 -4.07
C LEU A 91 30.45 14.94 -2.94
N GLU A 92 30.40 14.21 -1.83
CA GLU A 92 31.39 14.27 -0.76
C GLU A 92 32.08 12.92 -0.66
N ALA A 93 33.42 12.89 -0.75
CA ALA A 93 34.21 11.67 -0.65
C ALA A 93 35.60 11.99 -0.06
N ASP A 94 36.04 11.21 0.94
CA ASP A 94 37.34 11.40 1.63
C ASP A 94 37.60 12.85 2.12
N GLY A 95 36.55 13.54 2.58
CA GLY A 95 36.63 14.92 3.07
C GLY A 95 36.76 15.98 1.98
N LEU A 96 36.65 15.61 0.70
CA LEU A 96 36.58 16.51 -0.44
C LEU A 96 35.14 16.61 -0.94
N THR A 97 34.75 17.79 -1.42
CA THR A 97 33.42 18.07 -1.96
C THR A 97 33.52 18.63 -3.37
N SER A 98 32.70 18.11 -4.29
CA SER A 98 32.52 18.65 -5.65
C SER A 98 31.04 18.76 -5.96
N THR A 99 30.65 19.76 -6.74
CA THR A 99 29.26 19.97 -7.17
C THR A 99 29.22 20.18 -8.68
N GLN A 100 28.48 19.34 -9.39
CA GLN A 100 28.41 19.36 -10.85
C GLN A 100 26.99 19.13 -11.34
N HIS A 101 26.71 19.58 -12.56
CA HIS A 101 25.44 19.30 -13.23
C HIS A 101 25.52 18.04 -14.11
N GLY A 102 24.39 17.42 -14.36
CA GLY A 102 24.20 16.34 -15.32
C GLY A 102 22.80 16.41 -15.93
N ASN A 103 22.64 15.87 -17.12
CA ASN A 103 21.35 15.86 -17.81
C ASN A 103 21.06 14.51 -18.45
N ALA A 104 19.78 14.22 -18.68
CA ALA A 104 19.29 13.05 -19.38
C ALA A 104 17.90 13.29 -19.96
N ARG A 105 17.59 12.67 -21.10
CA ARG A 105 16.24 12.74 -21.69
C ARG A 105 15.31 11.68 -21.10
N SER A 106 14.03 12.02 -20.97
CA SER A 106 12.93 11.18 -20.49
C SER A 106 12.17 10.59 -21.66
N SER A 107 12.23 9.26 -21.79
CA SER A 107 11.41 8.48 -22.73
C SER A 107 10.11 8.02 -22.05
N GLY A 108 9.36 8.94 -21.45
CA GLY A 108 8.09 8.67 -20.77
C GLY A 108 8.19 8.21 -19.30
N ASN A 109 9.39 8.14 -18.73
CA ASN A 109 9.60 7.90 -17.30
C ASN A 109 10.60 8.92 -16.73
N VAL A 110 10.07 9.90 -16.00
CA VAL A 110 10.86 11.00 -15.43
C VAL A 110 11.82 10.50 -14.34
N GLY A 111 11.44 9.49 -13.56
CA GLY A 111 12.29 8.92 -12.51
C GLY A 111 13.57 8.28 -13.05
N ILE A 112 13.48 7.55 -14.16
CA ILE A 112 14.66 6.96 -14.83
C ILE A 112 15.56 8.06 -15.39
N ALA A 113 14.99 9.12 -15.97
CA ALA A 113 15.77 10.25 -16.48
C ALA A 113 16.44 11.05 -15.36
N LEU A 114 15.77 11.24 -14.22
CA LEU A 114 16.34 11.88 -13.04
C LEU A 114 17.53 11.09 -12.48
N GLN A 115 17.41 9.76 -12.40
CA GLN A 115 18.50 8.89 -11.97
C GLN A 115 19.71 8.99 -12.91
N ARG A 116 19.49 8.95 -14.23
CA ARG A 116 20.55 9.09 -15.25
C ARG A 116 21.22 10.46 -15.22
N ALA A 117 20.44 11.54 -15.09
CA ALA A 117 20.96 12.90 -14.95
C ALA A 117 21.82 13.03 -13.69
N SER A 118 21.40 12.40 -12.59
CA SER A 118 22.16 12.36 -11.33
C SER A 118 23.48 11.60 -11.47
N ASP A 119 23.47 10.44 -12.15
CA ASP A 119 24.68 9.65 -12.38
C ASP A 119 25.66 10.38 -13.31
N ASN A 120 25.15 11.12 -14.31
CA ASN A 120 25.97 11.99 -15.16
C ASN A 120 26.62 13.13 -14.37
N ALA A 121 25.91 13.71 -13.40
CA ALA A 121 26.43 14.74 -12.51
C ALA A 121 27.52 14.18 -11.57
N LEU A 122 27.30 12.99 -10.99
CA LEU A 122 28.27 12.31 -10.14
C LEU A 122 29.54 11.92 -10.90
N ALA A 123 29.43 11.48 -12.16
CA ALA A 123 30.58 11.15 -12.98
C ALA A 123 31.46 12.37 -13.31
N ARG A 124 30.86 13.57 -13.33
CA ARG A 124 31.60 14.84 -13.45
C ARG A 124 32.24 15.22 -12.12
N CYS A 125 31.52 15.10 -11.00
CA CYS A 125 32.10 15.35 -9.68
C CYS A 125 33.32 14.47 -9.41
N TYR A 126 33.19 13.18 -9.72
CA TYR A 126 34.27 12.21 -9.54
C TYR A 126 35.53 12.56 -10.36
N ARG A 127 35.36 13.01 -11.62
CA ARG A 127 36.48 13.47 -12.46
C ARG A 127 37.16 14.72 -11.92
N GLU A 128 36.40 15.63 -11.30
CA GLU A 128 36.95 16.84 -10.69
C GLU A 128 37.72 16.53 -9.39
N LEU A 129 37.26 15.53 -8.63
CA LEU A 129 37.94 15.05 -7.43
C LEU A 129 39.16 14.15 -7.74
N ASP A 130 39.32 13.71 -8.99
CA ASP A 130 40.45 12.89 -9.48
C ASP A 130 40.98 13.38 -10.86
N PRO A 131 41.47 14.63 -10.97
CA PRO A 131 41.70 15.31 -12.25
C PRO A 131 42.84 14.72 -13.09
N ASP A 132 43.77 13.99 -12.46
CA ASP A 132 44.94 13.42 -13.14
C ASP A 132 44.75 11.94 -13.57
N GLY A 133 43.63 11.29 -13.20
CA GLY A 133 43.44 9.84 -13.41
C GLY A 133 44.52 8.96 -12.76
N THR A 134 45.36 9.54 -11.90
CA THR A 134 46.58 8.94 -11.32
C THR A 134 46.30 7.95 -10.20
N ARG A 135 45.03 7.66 -9.90
CA ARG A 135 44.62 6.65 -8.90
C ARG A 135 43.87 5.45 -9.49
N ALA A 136 43.91 5.26 -10.82
CA ALA A 136 43.54 3.98 -11.43
C ALA A 136 44.33 3.74 -12.73
N THR A 137 45.50 3.11 -12.63
CA THR A 137 45.89 1.98 -13.49
C THR A 137 47.03 1.24 -12.80
N ASP A 138 46.69 0.15 -12.11
CA ASP A 138 47.44 -1.08 -12.37
C ASP A 138 46.52 -2.28 -12.20
N SER A 139 46.48 -3.06 -13.29
CA SER A 139 45.91 -4.39 -13.46
C SER A 139 44.38 -4.54 -13.63
N PHE A 140 43.90 -4.25 -14.85
CA PHE A 140 42.99 -5.16 -15.55
C PHE A 140 43.45 -5.33 -17.01
N LYS A 141 44.22 -6.39 -17.27
CA LYS A 141 44.32 -7.00 -18.61
C LYS A 141 43.41 -8.24 -18.62
N ALA A 142 42.44 -8.27 -19.52
CA ALA A 142 41.68 -9.48 -19.82
C ALA A 142 42.60 -10.54 -20.47
N PRO A 143 42.47 -11.84 -20.16
CA PRO A 143 43.27 -12.86 -20.80
C PRO A 143 42.65 -13.28 -22.14
N ALA A 144 43.46 -13.30 -23.19
CA ALA A 144 43.22 -14.12 -24.37
C ALA A 144 44.18 -15.32 -24.34
N ALA A 145 43.67 -16.48 -24.74
CA ALA A 145 44.29 -17.78 -24.62
C ALA A 145 45.59 -17.96 -25.43
N SER A 146 46.62 -18.56 -24.82
CA SER A 146 47.21 -19.85 -25.25
C SER A 146 48.58 -20.14 -24.60
N THR A 147 48.70 -21.38 -24.13
CA THR A 147 49.89 -22.25 -24.04
C THR A 147 51.24 -21.66 -23.57
N SER A 148 51.60 -21.94 -22.32
CA SER A 148 52.82 -22.71 -21.97
C SER A 148 53.00 -22.74 -20.44
N SER A 149 53.90 -23.59 -19.98
CA SER A 149 53.87 -24.38 -18.75
C SER A 149 54.69 -23.84 -17.57
N LEU A 150 54.21 -24.14 -16.35
CA LEU A 150 54.90 -24.25 -15.02
C LEU A 150 55.21 -22.94 -14.25
N PRO A 151 55.42 -22.93 -12.90
CA PRO A 151 55.35 -24.02 -11.89
C PRO A 151 54.43 -23.74 -10.66
N GLN A 152 54.23 -24.78 -9.83
CA GLN A 152 53.53 -24.76 -8.54
C GLN A 152 54.31 -23.96 -7.48
N ASP A 153 53.64 -23.11 -6.70
CA ASP A 153 53.46 -23.27 -5.24
C ASP A 153 52.93 -22.00 -4.54
N ASP A 154 51.95 -22.26 -3.66
CA ASP A 154 51.51 -21.57 -2.44
C ASP A 154 51.25 -20.04 -2.41
N LEU A 155 49.96 -19.67 -2.49
CA LEU A 155 49.43 -18.48 -1.81
C LEU A 155 48.07 -18.75 -1.12
N PRO A 156 47.81 -18.13 0.05
CA PRO A 156 46.82 -18.59 1.01
C PRO A 156 45.40 -18.14 0.65
N THR A 157 44.48 -19.10 0.59
CA THR A 157 43.05 -18.87 0.40
C THR A 157 42.40 -18.47 1.73
N ALA A 158 42.06 -17.19 1.90
CA ALA A 158 41.11 -16.77 2.92
C ALA A 158 40.10 -15.80 2.30
N ALA A 159 39.14 -16.36 1.56
CA ALA A 159 37.88 -15.67 1.33
C ALA A 159 37.24 -15.38 2.69
N VAL A 160 37.06 -14.10 3.02
CA VAL A 160 36.20 -13.70 4.14
C VAL A 160 34.78 -14.12 3.75
N ARG A 161 34.39 -15.32 4.20
CA ARG A 161 32.99 -15.70 4.26
C ARG A 161 32.32 -14.68 5.19
N LEU A 162 31.38 -13.89 4.68
CA LEU A 162 30.31 -13.36 5.51
C LEU A 162 29.80 -14.55 6.34
N ALA A 163 30.08 -14.53 7.64
CA ALA A 163 29.64 -15.59 8.53
C ALA A 163 28.14 -15.75 8.28
N ALA A 164 27.72 -16.96 7.91
CA ALA A 164 26.30 -17.32 7.92
C ALA A 164 25.74 -16.79 9.23
N SER A 165 24.69 -15.96 9.17
CA SER A 165 24.00 -15.45 10.36
C SER A 165 23.90 -16.59 11.35
N GLN A 166 24.60 -16.48 12.50
CA GLN A 166 24.60 -17.57 13.46
C GLN A 166 23.14 -17.84 13.79
N ARG A 167 22.64 -19.03 13.45
CA ARG A 167 21.27 -19.42 13.77
C ARG A 167 21.09 -19.20 15.27
N GLN A 168 20.22 -18.26 15.63
CA GLN A 168 19.96 -17.97 17.03
C GLN A 168 19.46 -19.23 17.73
N ARG A 169 19.93 -19.44 18.95
CA ARG A 169 19.52 -20.60 19.74
C ARG A 169 18.09 -20.38 20.26
N PRO A 170 17.28 -21.44 20.40
CA PRO A 170 15.96 -21.33 21.00
C PRO A 170 16.02 -20.61 22.35
N GLY A 171 15.25 -19.53 22.52
CA GLY A 171 15.17 -18.75 23.77
C GLY A 171 16.09 -17.51 23.86
N GLN A 172 16.94 -17.25 22.86
CA GLN A 172 17.69 -15.98 22.77
C GLN A 172 16.79 -14.89 22.17
N GLN A 173 16.83 -13.65 22.72
CA GLN A 173 16.14 -12.51 22.10
C GLN A 173 16.68 -12.25 20.69
N ILE A 174 15.78 -11.99 19.73
CA ILE A 174 16.16 -11.62 18.37
C ILE A 174 17.03 -10.37 18.38
N ASP A 175 18.16 -10.40 17.67
CA ASP A 175 19.01 -9.22 17.56
C ASP A 175 18.35 -8.16 16.67
N THR A 176 18.62 -6.89 16.95
CA THR A 176 17.94 -5.76 16.29
C THR A 176 18.20 -5.74 14.79
N VAL A 177 19.41 -6.11 14.34
CA VAL A 177 19.75 -6.13 12.92
C VAL A 177 18.91 -7.18 12.19
N THR A 178 18.81 -8.39 12.73
CA THR A 178 17.98 -9.45 12.15
C THR A 178 16.49 -9.06 12.14
N LEU A 179 15.99 -8.45 13.22
CA LEU A 179 14.61 -7.96 13.28
C LEU A 179 14.34 -6.93 12.19
N ASP A 180 15.20 -5.91 12.05
CA ASP A 180 15.07 -4.87 11.03
C ASP A 180 15.16 -5.46 9.61
N LEU A 181 16.03 -6.43 9.36
CA LEU A 181 16.13 -7.10 8.07
C LEU A 181 14.84 -7.86 7.71
N ILE A 182 14.25 -8.59 8.66
CA ILE A 182 12.99 -9.32 8.47
C ILE A 182 11.83 -8.33 8.25
N GLU A 183 11.77 -7.26 9.05
CA GLU A 183 10.77 -6.22 8.90
C GLU A 183 10.80 -5.59 7.50
N ASN A 184 11.98 -5.14 7.07
CA ASN A 184 12.16 -4.53 5.75
C ASN A 184 11.85 -5.54 4.62
N ALA A 185 12.17 -6.82 4.81
CA ALA A 185 11.83 -7.87 3.85
C ALA A 185 10.31 -8.09 3.75
N LEU A 186 9.59 -8.09 4.88
CA LEU A 186 8.12 -8.20 4.90
C LEU A 186 7.45 -6.97 4.27
N ARG A 187 7.95 -5.77 4.55
CA ARG A 187 7.47 -4.54 3.88
C ARG A 187 7.63 -4.63 2.36
N ASN A 188 8.81 -5.04 1.91
CA ASN A 188 9.08 -5.20 0.49
C ASN A 188 8.23 -6.33 -0.14
N ALA A 189 7.99 -7.43 0.59
CA ALA A 189 7.08 -8.48 0.14
C ALA A 189 5.67 -7.93 -0.13
N ARG A 190 5.13 -7.10 0.78
CA ARG A 190 3.83 -6.45 0.59
C ARG A 190 3.82 -5.46 -0.59
N HIS A 191 4.91 -4.75 -0.86
CA HIS A 191 5.01 -3.91 -2.07
C HIS A 191 5.08 -4.75 -3.35
N GLU A 192 5.72 -5.91 -3.31
CA GLU A 192 5.76 -6.81 -4.46
C GLU A 192 4.40 -7.45 -4.75
N MET A 193 3.62 -7.80 -3.72
CA MET A 193 2.23 -8.27 -3.89
C MET A 193 1.42 -7.28 -4.73
N ASP A 194 1.47 -6.00 -4.37
CA ASP A 194 0.83 -4.89 -5.10
C ASP A 194 1.37 -4.77 -6.53
N ALA A 195 2.70 -4.75 -6.69
CA ALA A 195 3.32 -4.59 -8.00
C ALA A 195 2.95 -5.73 -8.97
N VAL A 196 2.77 -6.94 -8.47
CA VAL A 196 2.28 -8.09 -9.26
C VAL A 196 0.83 -7.90 -9.64
N LEU A 197 -0.02 -7.46 -8.71
CA LEU A 197 -1.43 -7.21 -8.99
C LEU A 197 -1.61 -6.13 -10.06
N PHE A 198 -1.00 -4.95 -9.89
CA PHE A 198 -1.19 -3.81 -10.79
C PHE A 198 -0.75 -4.07 -12.21
N ARG A 199 0.29 -4.88 -12.39
CA ARG A 199 0.80 -5.22 -13.72
C ARG A 199 -0.01 -6.32 -14.40
N SER A 200 -0.87 -7.02 -13.65
CA SER A 200 -1.58 -8.22 -14.13
C SER A 200 -3.10 -8.03 -14.20
N ALA A 201 -3.66 -7.15 -13.36
CA ALA A 201 -5.08 -6.83 -13.35
C ALA A 201 -5.51 -6.17 -14.67
N MET A 202 -6.73 -6.48 -15.09
CA MET A 202 -7.32 -5.96 -16.33
C MET A 202 -8.35 -4.86 -16.06
N SER A 203 -9.08 -4.92 -14.95
CA SER A 203 -10.08 -3.89 -14.67
C SER A 203 -9.44 -2.56 -14.25
N PRO A 204 -10.03 -1.42 -14.66
CA PRO A 204 -9.63 -0.10 -14.16
C PRO A 204 -9.83 0.05 -12.65
N VAL A 205 -10.73 -0.73 -12.03
CA VAL A 205 -11.01 -0.67 -10.59
C VAL A 205 -9.75 -1.07 -9.79
N ILE A 206 -9.11 -2.17 -10.17
CA ILE A 206 -7.86 -2.59 -9.53
C ILE A 206 -6.66 -1.85 -10.15
N ARG A 207 -6.62 -1.74 -11.48
CA ARG A 207 -5.41 -1.26 -12.17
C ARG A 207 -5.16 0.24 -11.99
N GLU A 208 -6.22 1.06 -11.96
CA GLU A 208 -6.09 2.53 -11.91
C GLU A 208 -6.59 3.14 -10.60
N GLN A 209 -7.67 2.59 -10.02
CA GLN A 209 -8.22 3.09 -8.77
C GLN A 209 -7.53 2.51 -7.54
N HIS A 210 -6.82 1.38 -7.67
CA HIS A 210 -6.12 0.72 -6.57
C HIS A 210 -7.07 0.26 -5.43
N ASP A 211 -8.25 -0.28 -5.79
CA ASP A 211 -9.19 -0.87 -4.83
C ASP A 211 -8.84 -2.33 -4.54
N GLU A 212 -7.71 -2.52 -3.86
CA GLU A 212 -7.17 -3.79 -3.38
C GLU A 212 -6.43 -3.65 -2.06
N PHE A 213 -6.32 -4.75 -1.33
CA PHE A 213 -5.75 -4.72 0.01
C PHE A 213 -4.92 -5.97 0.32
N PRO A 214 -3.58 -5.91 0.19
CA PRO A 214 -2.70 -7.02 0.53
C PRO A 214 -2.45 -7.13 2.04
N MET A 215 -2.16 -8.34 2.46
CA MET A 215 -1.80 -8.64 3.85
C MET A 215 -0.91 -9.89 3.94
N ILE A 216 0.02 -9.87 4.89
CA ILE A 216 0.75 -11.03 5.38
C ILE A 216 0.52 -11.16 6.88
N THR A 217 0.15 -12.36 7.32
CA THR A 217 -0.15 -12.70 8.70
C THR A 217 0.78 -13.78 9.24
N ASP A 218 0.91 -13.86 10.55
CA ASP A 218 1.55 -15.00 11.22
C ASP A 218 0.67 -16.27 11.19
N ARG A 219 1.19 -17.39 11.69
CA ARG A 219 0.45 -18.66 11.78
C ARG A 219 -0.84 -18.61 12.61
N ARG A 220 -1.04 -17.57 13.43
CA ARG A 220 -2.26 -17.35 14.24
C ARG A 220 -3.26 -16.45 13.52
N GLY A 221 -2.91 -15.99 12.31
CA GLY A 221 -3.71 -15.08 11.52
C GLY A 221 -3.67 -13.64 12.05
N ARG A 222 -2.66 -13.23 12.83
CA ARG A 222 -2.43 -11.81 13.17
C ARG A 222 -1.66 -11.15 12.05
N MET A 223 -2.13 -10.01 11.57
CA MET A 223 -1.42 -9.22 10.56
C MET A 223 -0.06 -8.80 11.09
N ILE A 224 0.98 -9.02 10.28
CA ILE A 224 2.34 -8.52 10.51
C ILE A 224 2.63 -7.34 9.57
N VAL A 225 2.10 -7.38 8.36
CA VAL A 225 2.13 -6.27 7.41
C VAL A 225 0.86 -6.28 6.56
N GLY A 226 0.25 -5.13 6.35
CA GLY A 226 -0.98 -4.96 5.57
C GLY A 226 -1.61 -3.59 5.84
N GLN A 227 -2.88 -3.43 5.51
CA GLN A 227 -3.55 -2.11 5.55
C GLN A 227 -4.83 -2.08 6.40
N PHE A 228 -5.68 -3.11 6.33
CA PHE A 228 -7.02 -3.10 6.96
C PHE A 228 -7.18 -4.06 8.14
N GLY A 229 -6.07 -4.62 8.64
CA GLY A 229 -6.10 -5.53 9.78
C GLY A 229 -6.52 -6.93 9.42
N SER A 230 -6.22 -7.89 10.30
CA SER A 230 -6.49 -9.28 9.97
C SER A 230 -7.90 -9.73 10.31
N TYR A 231 -8.59 -10.17 9.28
CA TYR A 231 -9.76 -11.04 9.37
C TYR A 231 -9.42 -12.53 9.48
N VAL A 232 -8.18 -12.92 9.18
CA VAL A 232 -7.77 -14.33 9.11
C VAL A 232 -7.90 -14.99 10.47
N ALA A 233 -7.51 -14.31 11.55
CA ALA A 233 -7.64 -14.83 12.90
C ALA A 233 -9.09 -15.19 13.25
N GLN A 234 -10.07 -14.37 12.86
CA GLN A 234 -11.49 -14.66 13.07
C GLN A 234 -11.95 -15.82 12.20
N MET A 235 -11.61 -15.79 10.92
CA MET A 235 -11.96 -16.84 9.97
C MET A 235 -11.46 -18.22 10.44
N LEU A 236 -10.24 -18.30 10.99
CA LEU A 236 -9.67 -19.53 11.55
C LEU A 236 -10.35 -19.99 12.85
N ARG A 237 -10.94 -19.07 13.63
CA ARG A 237 -11.72 -19.43 14.84
C ARG A 237 -13.09 -19.98 14.48
N GLU A 238 -13.75 -19.38 13.50
CA GLU A 238 -15.13 -19.70 13.12
C GLU A 238 -15.23 -20.91 12.20
N LYS A 239 -14.20 -21.14 11.38
CA LYS A 239 -14.20 -22.19 10.36
C LYS A 239 -12.94 -23.03 10.48
N LYS A 240 -13.14 -24.36 10.46
CA LYS A 240 -12.04 -25.31 10.33
C LYS A 240 -11.74 -25.51 8.86
N PHE A 241 -10.55 -25.09 8.45
CA PHE A 241 -10.02 -25.39 7.13
C PHE A 241 -9.04 -26.57 7.24
N ASP A 242 -9.22 -27.57 6.39
CA ASP A 242 -8.15 -28.52 6.11
C ASP A 242 -7.19 -27.86 5.11
N LEU A 243 -6.06 -27.33 5.60
CA LEU A 243 -5.13 -26.54 4.81
C LEU A 243 -3.95 -27.39 4.35
N SER A 244 -3.62 -27.30 3.08
CA SER A 244 -2.45 -27.93 2.46
C SER A 244 -1.64 -26.93 1.62
N PRO A 245 -0.35 -27.18 1.40
CA PRO A 245 0.44 -26.40 0.45
C PRO A 245 -0.23 -26.34 -0.93
N GLY A 246 -0.29 -25.14 -1.52
CA GLY A 246 -0.92 -24.90 -2.82
C GLY A 246 -2.44 -24.75 -2.79
N ASP A 247 -3.09 -24.83 -1.61
CA ASP A 247 -4.49 -24.43 -1.46
C ASP A 247 -4.65 -22.91 -1.66
N VAL A 248 -5.79 -22.50 -2.21
CA VAL A 248 -6.20 -21.10 -2.32
C VAL A 248 -7.68 -21.00 -2.00
N ILE A 249 -8.03 -20.21 -1.00
CA ILE A 249 -9.42 -20.00 -0.57
C ILE A 249 -9.94 -18.71 -1.19
N LEU A 250 -11.14 -18.75 -1.76
CA LEU A 250 -11.89 -17.59 -2.28
C LEU A 250 -13.18 -17.41 -1.48
N GLN A 251 -13.54 -16.15 -1.17
CA GLN A 251 -14.81 -15.76 -0.59
C GLN A 251 -15.21 -14.35 -1.04
N SER A 252 -16.51 -14.08 -1.18
CA SER A 252 -17.06 -12.75 -1.39
C SER A 252 -18.23 -12.40 -0.45
N ASP A 253 -18.68 -13.32 0.40
CA ASP A 253 -19.86 -13.11 1.25
C ASP A 253 -19.49 -12.38 2.57
N PRO A 254 -19.84 -11.09 2.76
CA PRO A 254 -19.48 -10.31 3.95
C PRO A 254 -20.00 -10.91 5.25
N TYR A 255 -21.18 -11.52 5.20
CA TYR A 255 -21.83 -12.18 6.34
C TYR A 255 -21.13 -13.47 6.77
N GLN A 256 -20.25 -14.02 5.94
CA GLN A 256 -19.48 -15.23 6.24
C GLN A 256 -18.02 -14.98 6.62
N CYS A 257 -17.62 -13.71 6.70
CA CYS A 257 -16.35 -13.25 7.26
C CYS A 257 -16.50 -12.10 8.26
N GLY A 258 -17.69 -11.91 8.83
CA GLY A 258 -17.92 -10.88 9.84
C GLY A 258 -17.61 -9.45 9.37
N GLY A 259 -17.84 -9.15 8.08
CA GLY A 259 -17.57 -7.82 7.50
C GLY A 259 -16.10 -7.55 7.11
N ALA A 260 -15.24 -8.58 7.11
CA ALA A 260 -13.83 -8.45 6.69
C ALA A 260 -13.65 -7.83 5.30
N ILE A 261 -14.53 -8.24 4.39
CA ILE A 261 -14.92 -7.48 3.21
C ILE A 261 -16.31 -6.96 3.47
N SER A 262 -16.60 -5.77 2.97
CA SER A 262 -17.78 -5.01 3.41
C SER A 262 -18.96 -5.06 2.46
N HIS A 263 -18.76 -5.60 1.25
CA HIS A 263 -19.77 -5.85 0.23
C HIS A 263 -19.30 -6.96 -0.72
N ILE A 264 -20.18 -7.46 -1.57
CA ILE A 264 -19.93 -8.68 -2.36
C ILE A 264 -19.02 -8.49 -3.57
N ASN A 265 -18.75 -7.25 -3.99
CA ASN A 265 -17.83 -6.95 -5.08
C ASN A 265 -16.38 -7.27 -4.69
N ASP A 266 -16.05 -7.23 -3.41
CA ASP A 266 -14.72 -7.53 -2.91
C ASP A 266 -14.50 -9.05 -2.92
N TRP A 267 -13.58 -9.54 -3.76
CA TRP A 267 -13.22 -10.96 -3.78
C TRP A 267 -11.95 -11.18 -2.98
N LEU A 268 -12.09 -11.88 -1.87
CA LEU A 268 -11.01 -12.17 -0.92
C LEU A 268 -10.37 -13.51 -1.23
N VAL A 269 -9.06 -13.48 -1.42
CA VAL A 269 -8.19 -14.63 -1.62
C VAL A 269 -7.30 -14.81 -0.40
N LEU A 270 -7.24 -16.02 0.12
CA LEU A 270 -6.33 -16.42 1.20
C LEU A 270 -5.47 -17.61 0.77
N VAL A 271 -4.16 -17.47 0.95
CA VAL A 271 -3.14 -18.48 0.64
C VAL A 271 -2.43 -18.86 1.96
N PRO A 272 -2.59 -20.10 2.45
CA PRO A 272 -1.82 -20.59 3.59
C PRO A 272 -0.35 -20.79 3.20
N VAL A 273 0.56 -20.24 4.00
CA VAL A 273 2.00 -20.30 3.72
C VAL A 273 2.65 -21.40 4.56
N PHE A 274 3.26 -22.36 3.87
CA PHE A 274 3.98 -23.47 4.50
C PHE A 274 5.48 -23.31 4.28
N HIS A 275 6.25 -23.46 5.36
CA HIS A 275 7.70 -23.71 5.27
C HIS A 275 7.94 -25.18 5.56
N GLN A 276 8.33 -25.92 4.53
CA GLN A 276 8.36 -27.39 4.54
C GLN A 276 6.93 -27.94 4.76
N GLU A 277 6.63 -28.47 5.95
CA GLU A 277 5.30 -29.00 6.32
C GLU A 277 4.63 -28.17 7.42
N ALA A 278 5.27 -27.11 7.90
CA ALA A 278 4.74 -26.29 8.97
C ALA A 278 4.06 -25.04 8.42
N LEU A 279 2.82 -24.81 8.83
CA LEU A 279 2.13 -23.54 8.60
C LEU A 279 2.87 -22.42 9.34
N VAL A 280 3.39 -21.45 8.58
CA VAL A 280 4.12 -20.30 9.12
C VAL A 280 3.33 -19.00 9.11
N GLY A 281 2.30 -18.91 8.27
CA GLY A 281 1.46 -17.74 8.14
C GLY A 281 0.46 -17.84 7.01
N PHE A 282 -0.11 -16.70 6.64
CA PHE A 282 -0.99 -16.58 5.48
C PHE A 282 -0.64 -15.33 4.68
N SER A 283 -0.72 -15.42 3.36
CA SER A 283 -0.76 -14.27 2.47
C SER A 283 -2.17 -14.13 1.95
N SER A 284 -2.71 -12.91 2.01
CA SER A 284 -4.10 -12.64 1.69
C SER A 284 -4.20 -11.35 0.90
N MET A 285 -5.16 -11.28 -0.01
CA MET A 285 -5.49 -10.06 -0.71
C MET A 285 -6.95 -10.11 -1.15
N PHE A 286 -7.63 -8.97 -1.13
CA PHE A 286 -8.88 -8.83 -1.85
C PHE A 286 -8.79 -7.67 -2.82
N GLY A 287 -9.60 -7.74 -3.87
CA GLY A 287 -9.74 -6.67 -4.85
C GLY A 287 -11.21 -6.53 -5.25
N HIS A 288 -11.59 -5.32 -5.59
CA HIS A 288 -12.95 -5.00 -5.99
C HIS A 288 -13.20 -5.41 -7.43
N MET A 289 -14.07 -6.41 -7.61
CA MET A 289 -14.50 -6.86 -8.92
C MET A 289 -15.42 -5.82 -9.55
N MET A 290 -15.13 -5.43 -10.79
CA MET A 290 -15.99 -4.48 -11.52
C MET A 290 -17.44 -4.95 -11.56
N ASP A 291 -17.67 -6.26 -11.64
CA ASP A 291 -19.01 -6.79 -11.63
C ASP A 291 -19.16 -8.19 -11.05
N VAL A 292 -20.22 -8.42 -10.27
CA VAL A 292 -20.53 -9.71 -9.65
C VAL A 292 -21.96 -10.18 -9.94
N GLY A 293 -22.60 -9.71 -11.02
CA GLY A 293 -23.91 -10.22 -11.45
C GLY A 293 -25.13 -9.60 -10.78
N GLY A 294 -24.99 -8.46 -10.12
CA GLY A 294 -26.12 -7.69 -9.65
C GLY A 294 -27.05 -7.23 -10.77
N PRO A 295 -28.25 -6.72 -10.43
CA PRO A 295 -29.29 -6.33 -11.39
C PRO A 295 -28.93 -5.06 -12.18
N VAL A 296 -27.88 -4.34 -11.77
CA VAL A 296 -27.37 -3.14 -12.45
C VAL A 296 -25.89 -3.27 -12.77
N ALA A 297 -25.41 -2.52 -13.75
CA ALA A 297 -23.99 -2.37 -14.04
C ALA A 297 -23.19 -2.05 -12.78
N GLY A 298 -22.03 -2.69 -12.60
CA GLY A 298 -21.20 -2.54 -11.41
C GLY A 298 -21.67 -3.33 -10.18
N SER A 299 -22.85 -3.96 -10.22
CA SER A 299 -23.41 -4.72 -9.10
C SER A 299 -23.65 -3.92 -7.81
N MET A 300 -23.82 -2.60 -7.93
CA MET A 300 -24.14 -1.70 -6.81
C MET A 300 -25.53 -1.05 -7.00
N PRO A 301 -26.63 -1.82 -6.85
CA PRO A 301 -27.99 -1.32 -7.00
C PRO A 301 -28.40 -0.42 -5.83
N THR A 302 -28.76 0.84 -6.12
CA THR A 302 -29.25 1.79 -5.11
C THR A 302 -30.60 1.42 -4.49
N GLY A 303 -31.35 0.52 -5.14
CA GLY A 303 -32.66 0.04 -4.67
C GLY A 303 -32.64 -1.36 -4.03
N ALA A 304 -31.47 -1.94 -3.75
CA ALA A 304 -31.42 -3.24 -3.10
C ALA A 304 -31.83 -3.14 -1.63
N THR A 305 -32.76 -4.00 -1.21
CA THR A 305 -33.20 -4.13 0.18
C THR A 305 -32.63 -5.36 0.87
N THR A 306 -32.04 -6.28 0.10
CA THR A 306 -31.35 -7.45 0.63
C THR A 306 -30.08 -7.73 -0.17
N ILE A 307 -29.07 -8.34 0.45
CA ILE A 307 -27.82 -8.76 -0.20
C ILE A 307 -28.05 -9.72 -1.39
N TYR A 308 -29.17 -10.44 -1.42
CA TYR A 308 -29.53 -11.30 -2.55
C TYR A 308 -29.77 -10.53 -3.84
N GLY A 309 -30.10 -9.23 -3.73
CA GLY A 309 -30.26 -8.34 -4.86
C GLY A 309 -28.96 -7.73 -5.37
N GLU A 310 -27.79 -8.10 -4.82
CA GLU A 310 -26.52 -7.43 -5.13
C GLU A 310 -25.67 -8.22 -6.12
N GLY A 311 -25.80 -9.55 -6.17
CA GLY A 311 -25.00 -10.41 -7.06
C GLY A 311 -24.62 -11.73 -6.42
N ILE A 312 -23.60 -12.39 -6.97
CA ILE A 312 -23.14 -13.69 -6.48
C ILE A 312 -22.45 -13.58 -5.12
N ARG A 313 -22.92 -14.39 -4.17
CA ARG A 313 -22.29 -14.57 -2.86
C ARG A 313 -21.47 -15.86 -2.87
N ILE A 314 -20.17 -15.73 -2.69
CA ILE A 314 -19.23 -16.85 -2.70
C ILE A 314 -18.88 -17.15 -1.23
N PRO A 315 -19.34 -18.29 -0.66
CA PRO A 315 -18.84 -18.74 0.65
C PRO A 315 -17.35 -19.08 0.56
N PRO A 316 -16.62 -19.27 1.67
CA PRO A 316 -15.22 -19.64 1.59
C PRO A 316 -15.09 -21.04 1.02
N ILE A 317 -14.50 -21.11 -0.16
CA ILE A 317 -14.28 -22.35 -0.91
C ILE A 317 -12.83 -22.42 -1.37
N LYS A 318 -12.29 -23.64 -1.52
CA LYS A 318 -11.01 -23.83 -2.20
C LYS A 318 -11.20 -23.66 -3.70
N ILE A 319 -10.68 -22.58 -4.25
CA ILE A 319 -10.60 -22.36 -5.70
C ILE A 319 -9.36 -23.04 -6.31
N PHE A 320 -8.33 -23.27 -5.47
CA PHE A 320 -7.30 -24.28 -5.72
C PHE A 320 -7.21 -25.23 -4.53
N GLU A 321 -7.13 -26.52 -4.81
CA GLU A 321 -6.87 -27.57 -3.83
C GLU A 321 -5.57 -28.28 -4.19
N LYS A 322 -4.54 -28.17 -3.34
CA LYS A 322 -3.21 -28.75 -3.54
C LYS A 322 -2.63 -28.38 -4.91
N GLY A 323 -2.79 -27.13 -5.31
CA GLY A 323 -2.33 -26.59 -6.59
C GLY A 323 -3.22 -26.90 -7.80
N LYS A 324 -4.33 -27.65 -7.64
CA LYS A 324 -5.28 -27.95 -8.72
C LYS A 324 -6.48 -27.02 -8.67
N VAL A 325 -6.79 -26.37 -9.78
CA VAL A 325 -7.95 -25.48 -9.89
C VAL A 325 -9.27 -26.26 -9.76
N ASN A 326 -10.22 -25.69 -9.02
CA ASN A 326 -11.60 -26.16 -8.98
C ASN A 326 -12.41 -25.51 -10.12
N GLN A 327 -12.32 -26.11 -11.31
CA GLN A 327 -12.93 -25.54 -12.51
C GLN A 327 -14.45 -25.39 -12.39
N ALA A 328 -15.14 -26.35 -11.77
CA ALA A 328 -16.59 -26.29 -11.62
C ALA A 328 -17.06 -25.10 -10.75
N ALA A 329 -16.33 -24.80 -9.68
CA ALA A 329 -16.60 -23.62 -8.86
C ALA A 329 -16.36 -22.33 -9.66
N LEU A 330 -15.26 -22.27 -10.40
CA LEU A 330 -14.92 -21.12 -11.21
C LEU A 330 -15.96 -20.88 -12.32
N ASP A 331 -16.38 -21.92 -13.04
CA ASP A 331 -17.39 -21.84 -14.08
C ASP A 331 -18.72 -21.32 -13.53
N LEU A 332 -19.14 -21.81 -12.35
CA LEU A 332 -20.35 -21.34 -11.67
C LEU A 332 -20.24 -19.85 -11.32
N ILE A 333 -19.10 -19.43 -10.76
CA ILE A 333 -18.89 -18.04 -10.36
C ILE A 333 -18.89 -17.10 -11.58
N LEU A 334 -18.10 -17.43 -12.60
CA LEU A 334 -17.95 -16.58 -13.79
C LEU A 334 -19.21 -16.54 -14.65
N ASN A 335 -20.04 -17.57 -14.63
CA ASN A 335 -21.32 -17.55 -15.34
C ASN A 335 -22.34 -16.56 -14.74
N ASN A 336 -22.10 -16.07 -13.52
CA ASN A 336 -22.95 -15.10 -12.84
C ASN A 336 -22.40 -13.67 -12.88
N THR A 337 -21.60 -13.29 -13.87
CA THR A 337 -21.14 -11.90 -14.01
C THR A 337 -21.26 -11.43 -15.47
N ARG A 338 -21.43 -10.12 -15.66
CA ARG A 338 -21.39 -9.49 -16.99
C ARG A 338 -19.97 -9.41 -17.55
N THR A 339 -18.94 -9.58 -16.72
CA THR A 339 -17.52 -9.42 -17.10
C THR A 339 -16.67 -10.66 -16.78
N PRO A 340 -17.02 -11.86 -17.28
CA PRO A 340 -16.36 -13.11 -16.87
C PRO A 340 -14.87 -13.16 -17.20
N GLN A 341 -14.44 -12.66 -18.36
CA GLN A 341 -13.02 -12.68 -18.73
C GLN A 341 -12.19 -11.74 -17.84
N MET A 342 -12.74 -10.58 -17.50
CA MET A 342 -12.07 -9.59 -16.65
C MET A 342 -12.02 -10.06 -15.19
N ASN A 343 -13.13 -10.58 -14.65
CA ASN A 343 -13.15 -11.17 -13.31
C ASN A 343 -12.19 -12.36 -13.19
N TYR A 344 -12.09 -13.21 -14.23
CA TYR A 344 -11.12 -14.30 -14.24
C TYR A 344 -9.69 -13.74 -14.18
N SER A 345 -9.36 -12.77 -15.03
CA SER A 345 -8.03 -12.16 -15.04
C SER A 345 -7.68 -11.47 -13.72
N ASP A 346 -8.61 -10.71 -13.16
CA ASP A 346 -8.42 -10.02 -11.88
C ASP A 346 -8.29 -11.01 -10.72
N LEU A 347 -9.12 -12.06 -10.66
CA LEU A 347 -8.97 -13.13 -9.68
C LEU A 347 -7.59 -13.79 -9.79
N MET A 348 -7.14 -14.13 -11.00
CA MET A 348 -5.82 -14.71 -11.20
C MET A 348 -4.70 -13.74 -10.81
N ALA A 349 -4.87 -12.45 -11.05
CA ALA A 349 -3.93 -11.41 -10.62
C ALA A 349 -3.89 -11.31 -9.08
N ILE A 350 -5.04 -11.40 -8.40
CA ILE A 350 -5.11 -11.42 -6.92
C ILE A 350 -4.40 -12.64 -6.34
N ILE A 351 -4.63 -13.81 -6.94
CA ILE A 351 -3.94 -15.06 -6.57
C ILE A 351 -2.43 -14.94 -6.80
N ALA A 352 -2.01 -14.35 -7.92
CA ALA A 352 -0.60 -14.14 -8.23
C ALA A 352 0.07 -13.20 -7.21
N GLY A 353 -0.57 -12.08 -6.85
CA GLY A 353 -0.10 -11.18 -5.79
C GLY A 353 0.03 -11.91 -4.46
N SER A 354 -1.00 -12.66 -4.05
CA SER A 354 -0.97 -13.45 -2.81
C SER A 354 0.13 -14.53 -2.80
N ARG A 355 0.39 -15.18 -3.94
CA ARG A 355 1.49 -16.15 -4.07
C ARG A 355 2.87 -15.51 -4.06
N ALA A 356 3.01 -14.25 -4.49
CA ALA A 356 4.26 -13.51 -4.31
C ALA A 356 4.56 -13.32 -2.81
N GLY A 357 3.54 -12.97 -2.01
CA GLY A 357 3.66 -12.91 -0.55
C GLY A 357 4.06 -14.25 0.07
N GLU A 358 3.40 -15.35 -0.32
CA GLU A 358 3.76 -16.72 0.09
C GLU A 358 5.24 -17.02 -0.18
N LYS A 359 5.69 -16.80 -1.42
CA LYS A 359 7.07 -17.04 -1.83
C LYS A 359 8.07 -16.25 -0.98
N ARG A 360 7.82 -14.97 -0.72
CA ARG A 360 8.74 -14.14 0.08
C ARG A 360 8.81 -14.57 1.54
N VAL A 361 7.69 -14.97 2.14
CA VAL A 361 7.71 -15.52 3.51
C VAL A 361 8.52 -16.82 3.58
N VAL A 362 8.40 -17.70 2.59
CA VAL A 362 9.22 -18.92 2.49
C VAL A 362 10.71 -18.58 2.38
N GLU A 363 11.09 -17.64 1.51
CA GLU A 363 12.48 -17.20 1.34
C GLU A 363 13.06 -16.58 2.64
N ILE A 364 12.26 -15.83 3.39
CA ILE A 364 12.63 -15.29 4.72
C ILE A 364 12.89 -16.44 5.69
N CYS A 365 12.00 -17.45 5.72
CA CYS A 365 12.17 -18.63 6.58
C CYS A 365 13.40 -19.47 6.19
N ASP A 366 13.69 -19.61 4.89
CA ASP A 366 14.89 -20.31 4.40
C ASP A 366 16.18 -19.59 4.83
N ARG A 367 16.19 -18.25 4.74
CA ARG A 367 17.36 -17.43 5.05
C ARG A 367 17.64 -17.34 6.55
N PHE A 368 16.63 -17.02 7.36
CA PHE A 368 16.80 -16.72 8.79
C PHE A 368 16.41 -17.87 9.71
N GLY A 369 15.70 -18.87 9.20
CA GLY A 369 15.11 -19.96 9.97
C GLY A 369 13.71 -19.62 10.48
N ARG A 370 12.83 -20.64 10.49
CA ARG A 370 11.43 -20.54 10.92
C ARG A 370 11.26 -19.98 12.35
N GLU A 371 12.06 -20.47 13.29
CA GLU A 371 11.94 -20.03 14.69
C GLU A 371 12.34 -18.54 14.85
N THR A 372 13.36 -18.09 14.12
CA THR A 372 13.74 -16.67 14.06
C THR A 372 12.61 -15.84 13.45
N TYR A 373 11.98 -16.32 12.38
CA TYR A 373 10.82 -15.64 11.78
C TYR A 373 9.64 -15.51 12.77
N PHE A 374 9.34 -16.55 13.54
CA PHE A 374 8.31 -16.49 14.59
C PHE A 374 8.65 -15.48 15.68
N GLN A 375 9.90 -15.47 16.15
CA GLN A 375 10.35 -14.47 17.13
C GLN A 375 10.26 -13.05 16.58
N ALA A 376 10.62 -12.84 15.31
CA ALA A 376 10.48 -11.55 14.64
C ALA A 376 9.02 -11.11 14.59
N CYS A 377 8.09 -11.99 14.21
CA CYS A 377 6.66 -11.67 14.18
C CYS A 377 6.15 -11.22 15.57
N GLU A 378 6.49 -11.94 16.65
CA GLU A 378 6.09 -11.52 18.00
C GLU A 378 6.74 -10.20 18.42
N ALA A 379 8.03 -9.99 18.10
CA ALA A 379 8.73 -8.74 18.42
C ALA A 379 8.14 -7.53 17.68
N LEU A 380 7.73 -7.69 16.42
CA LEU A 380 7.07 -6.64 15.64
C LEU A 380 5.69 -6.30 16.22
N LEU A 381 4.92 -7.31 16.64
CA LEU A 381 3.63 -7.11 17.30
C LEU A 381 3.80 -6.40 18.65
N ASP A 382 4.75 -6.85 19.50
CA ASP A 382 5.00 -6.20 20.79
C ASP A 382 5.50 -4.76 20.62
N ARG A 383 6.35 -4.49 19.62
CA ARG A 383 6.80 -3.10 19.35
C ARG A 383 5.61 -2.18 19.03
N THR A 384 4.66 -2.63 18.21
CA THR A 384 3.43 -1.88 17.91
C THR A 384 2.54 -1.73 19.15
N HIS A 385 2.42 -2.79 19.95
CA HIS A 385 1.69 -2.77 21.21
C HIS A 385 2.25 -1.71 22.18
N GLN A 386 3.56 -1.69 22.42
CA GLN A 386 4.21 -0.71 23.29
C GLN A 386 4.08 0.73 22.77
N ALA A 387 4.17 0.93 21.45
CA ALA A 387 3.98 2.23 20.84
C ALA A 387 2.54 2.72 21.04
N MET A 388 1.55 1.87 20.76
CA MET A 388 0.14 2.23 20.87
C MET A 388 -0.28 2.56 22.31
N LYS A 389 0.25 1.86 23.33
CA LYS A 389 0.03 2.23 24.75
C LYS A 389 0.36 3.69 25.02
N ARG A 390 1.52 4.14 24.53
CA ARG A 390 1.98 5.52 24.72
C ARG A 390 1.08 6.49 23.98
N LEU A 391 0.70 6.16 22.74
CA LEU A 391 -0.17 7.00 21.92
C LEU A 391 -1.56 7.14 22.52
N ILE A 392 -2.15 6.06 23.04
CA ILE A 392 -3.44 6.10 23.73
C ILE A 392 -3.38 7.05 24.92
N VAL A 393 -2.40 6.89 25.81
CA VAL A 393 -2.26 7.72 27.02
C VAL A 393 -2.05 9.20 26.68
N GLN A 394 -1.28 9.48 25.62
CA GLN A 394 -0.93 10.84 25.21
C GLN A 394 -2.09 11.56 24.51
N ASN A 395 -2.84 10.86 23.65
CA ASN A 395 -3.75 11.50 22.70
C ASN A 395 -5.24 11.32 23.04
N LEU A 396 -5.61 10.31 23.84
CA LEU A 396 -7.03 10.08 24.17
C LEU A 396 -7.45 10.68 25.53
N PRO A 397 -8.67 11.21 25.61
CA PRO A 397 -9.23 11.79 26.83
C PRO A 397 -9.63 10.70 27.84
N THR A 398 -9.49 10.98 29.14
CA THR A 398 -10.06 10.10 30.19
C THR A 398 -11.57 10.26 30.34
N GLU A 399 -12.09 11.44 30.00
CA GLU A 399 -13.53 11.71 30.05
C GLU A 399 -14.17 11.35 28.70
N PRO A 400 -15.36 10.70 28.69
CA PRO A 400 -16.10 10.42 27.47
C PRO A 400 -16.39 11.66 26.63
N GLN A 401 -16.10 11.56 25.34
CA GLN A 401 -16.37 12.59 24.34
C GLN A 401 -17.14 11.99 23.18
N SER A 402 -18.25 12.62 22.80
CA SER A 402 -19.09 12.17 21.70
C SER A 402 -19.03 13.14 20.52
N PHE A 403 -19.05 12.58 19.32
CA PHE A 403 -19.33 13.28 18.08
C PHE A 403 -20.40 12.49 17.31
N GLU A 404 -21.26 13.20 16.60
CA GLU A 404 -22.25 12.57 15.73
C GLU A 404 -22.41 13.35 14.43
N ASP A 405 -22.74 12.61 13.38
CA ASP A 405 -23.03 13.13 12.06
C ASP A 405 -23.97 12.17 11.32
N TYR A 406 -24.42 12.54 10.13
CA TYR A 406 -25.53 11.88 9.45
C TYR A 406 -25.17 11.49 8.01
N VAL A 407 -25.65 10.31 7.59
CA VAL A 407 -25.80 9.95 6.17
C VAL A 407 -27.19 10.38 5.73
N ASP A 408 -27.30 11.14 4.65
CA ASP A 408 -28.53 11.86 4.28
C ASP A 408 -29.71 10.93 3.95
N ASP A 409 -29.48 9.93 3.08
CA ASP A 409 -30.50 8.95 2.69
C ASP A 409 -29.89 7.61 2.25
N ASP A 410 -30.75 6.60 2.05
CA ASP A 410 -30.38 5.25 1.61
C ASP A 410 -30.65 4.96 0.12
N GLY A 411 -30.93 5.98 -0.69
CA GLY A 411 -31.35 5.82 -2.08
C GLY A 411 -32.77 5.30 -2.28
N CYS A 412 -33.49 4.98 -1.19
CA CYS A 412 -34.85 4.44 -1.20
C CYS A 412 -35.87 5.38 -0.54
N GLY A 413 -35.48 6.62 -0.23
CA GLY A 413 -36.33 7.64 0.39
C GLY A 413 -36.40 7.56 1.92
N ASN A 414 -35.52 6.80 2.57
CA ASN A 414 -35.37 6.78 4.02
C ASN A 414 -34.14 7.58 4.45
N GLY A 415 -34.09 7.98 5.72
CA GLY A 415 -33.02 8.77 6.30
C GLY A 415 -33.54 10.03 7.01
N PRO A 416 -32.64 10.85 7.59
CA PRO A 416 -31.20 10.61 7.68
C PRO A 416 -30.81 9.54 8.71
N PHE A 417 -29.64 8.94 8.53
CA PHE A 417 -29.09 7.90 9.40
C PHE A 417 -27.95 8.47 10.23
N LYS A 418 -28.13 8.45 11.56
CA LYS A 418 -27.15 8.98 12.50
C LYS A 418 -26.02 8.00 12.75
N MET A 419 -24.80 8.49 12.79
CA MET A 419 -23.61 7.78 13.25
C MET A 419 -23.03 8.54 14.43
N LYS A 420 -23.01 7.90 15.60
CA LYS A 420 -22.54 8.52 16.84
C LYS A 420 -21.43 7.70 17.43
N LEU A 421 -20.28 8.32 17.67
CA LEU A 421 -19.16 7.71 18.34
C LEU A 421 -18.89 8.43 19.65
N THR A 422 -18.74 7.67 20.73
CA THR A 422 -18.22 8.14 22.01
C THR A 422 -16.88 7.48 22.27
N LEU A 423 -15.84 8.24 22.58
CA LEU A 423 -14.51 7.70 22.89
C LEU A 423 -13.97 8.19 24.23
N TRP A 424 -13.18 7.35 24.88
CA TRP A 424 -12.42 7.65 26.09
C TRP A 424 -11.28 6.64 26.26
N ARG A 425 -10.45 6.84 27.27
CA ARG A 425 -9.49 5.83 27.74
C ARG A 425 -9.59 5.57 29.23
N GLU A 426 -9.24 4.35 29.63
CA GLU A 426 -9.03 3.95 31.01
C GLU A 426 -7.61 3.39 31.13
N GLY A 427 -6.73 4.14 31.81
CA GLY A 427 -5.31 3.82 31.82
C GLY A 427 -4.73 3.84 30.40
N GLU A 428 -4.27 2.68 29.94
CA GLU A 428 -3.67 2.43 28.63
C GLU A 428 -4.65 1.82 27.61
N HIS A 429 -5.92 1.61 28.01
CA HIS A 429 -6.95 1.04 27.14
C HIS A 429 -7.85 2.13 26.56
N ALA A 430 -8.12 2.07 25.26
CA ALA A 430 -9.01 2.96 24.54
C ALA A 430 -10.37 2.29 24.32
N PHE A 431 -11.44 3.08 24.42
CA PHE A 431 -12.80 2.62 24.26
C PHE A 431 -13.50 3.47 23.20
N PHE A 432 -14.20 2.80 22.29
CA PHE A 432 -14.95 3.40 21.19
C PHE A 432 -16.35 2.80 21.17
N ASP A 433 -17.35 3.60 21.52
CA ASP A 433 -18.73 3.18 21.66
C ASP A 433 -19.62 3.85 20.61
N TRP A 434 -20.16 3.05 19.70
CA TRP A 434 -21.08 3.48 18.64
C TRP A 434 -22.56 3.50 19.08
N THR A 435 -22.84 3.32 20.38
CA THR A 435 -24.20 3.38 20.94
C THR A 435 -24.90 4.70 20.59
N GLY A 436 -26.13 4.58 20.07
CA GLY A 436 -26.92 5.70 19.57
C GLY A 436 -26.81 5.92 18.06
N THR A 437 -25.99 5.14 17.35
CA THR A 437 -26.04 4.99 15.88
C THR A 437 -27.39 4.42 15.45
N SER A 438 -27.92 4.90 14.32
CA SER A 438 -29.21 4.48 13.78
C SER A 438 -29.29 2.98 13.51
N ASP A 439 -30.50 2.45 13.62
CA ASP A 439 -30.87 1.12 13.13
C ASP A 439 -30.51 0.97 11.64
N GLN A 440 -30.24 -0.27 11.21
CA GLN A 440 -29.90 -0.60 9.84
C GLN A 440 -30.90 0.00 8.84
N ALA A 441 -30.37 0.49 7.72
CA ALA A 441 -31.16 1.06 6.65
C ALA A 441 -31.95 -0.02 5.91
N PRO A 442 -33.18 0.28 5.45
CA PRO A 442 -33.90 -0.57 4.51
C PRO A 442 -33.16 -0.73 3.17
N GLY A 443 -32.44 0.31 2.71
CA GLY A 443 -31.63 0.31 1.50
C GLY A 443 -30.17 -0.14 1.69
N PRO A 444 -29.34 -0.02 0.64
CA PRO A 444 -28.03 -0.68 0.54
C PRO A 444 -26.86 0.07 1.18
N ILE A 445 -27.11 1.13 1.96
CA ILE A 445 -26.03 1.94 2.56
C ILE A 445 -25.43 1.32 3.83
N ASN A 446 -25.94 0.18 4.30
CA ASN A 446 -25.45 -0.46 5.51
C ASN A 446 -23.99 -0.85 5.35
N PHE A 447 -23.17 -0.52 6.34
CA PHE A 447 -21.75 -0.84 6.35
C PHE A 447 -21.47 -1.90 7.41
N TYR A 448 -21.36 -3.17 7.00
CA TYR A 448 -21.03 -4.23 7.93
C TYR A 448 -19.55 -4.17 8.32
N LEU A 449 -19.26 -3.41 9.39
CA LEU A 449 -17.90 -3.03 9.78
C LEU A 449 -17.27 -4.08 10.70
N HIS A 450 -16.24 -4.77 10.21
CA HIS A 450 -15.46 -5.68 11.04
C HIS A 450 -14.71 -4.95 12.16
N GLU A 451 -14.76 -5.47 13.39
CA GLU A 451 -14.11 -4.86 14.57
C GLU A 451 -12.61 -4.63 14.35
N GLY A 452 -11.89 -5.63 13.83
CA GLY A 452 -10.46 -5.50 13.54
C GLY A 452 -10.14 -4.42 12.49
N MET A 453 -11.05 -4.23 11.53
CA MET A 453 -10.90 -3.18 10.52
C MET A 453 -11.04 -1.80 11.16
N PHE A 454 -12.01 -1.63 12.06
CA PHE A 454 -12.18 -0.38 12.80
C PHE A 454 -10.99 -0.08 13.72
N LYS A 455 -10.44 -1.09 14.42
CA LYS A 455 -9.23 -0.92 15.25
C LYS A 455 -8.06 -0.41 14.41
N MET A 456 -7.91 -0.91 13.20
CA MET A 456 -6.87 -0.45 12.28
C MET A 456 -7.06 0.98 11.80
N PHE A 457 -8.28 1.42 11.55
CA PHE A 457 -8.55 2.83 11.22
C PHE A 457 -8.09 3.77 12.33
N ILE A 458 -8.39 3.42 13.58
CA ILE A 458 -7.92 4.17 14.75
C ILE A 458 -6.39 4.20 14.80
N GLY A 459 -5.78 3.03 14.66
CA GLY A 459 -4.36 2.92 14.86
C GLY A 459 -3.51 3.55 13.75
N VAL A 460 -3.97 3.53 12.49
CA VAL A 460 -3.36 4.31 11.40
C VAL A 460 -3.44 5.80 11.72
N TYR A 461 -4.61 6.28 12.17
CA TYR A 461 -4.78 7.67 12.56
C TYR A 461 -3.80 8.10 13.66
N MET A 462 -3.62 7.26 14.69
CA MET A 462 -2.71 7.55 15.80
C MET A 462 -1.23 7.45 15.42
N ILE A 463 -0.83 6.46 14.60
CA ILE A 463 0.57 6.26 14.24
C ILE A 463 1.03 7.24 13.15
N MET A 464 0.18 7.60 12.19
CA MET A 464 0.54 8.59 11.16
C MET A 464 0.94 9.94 11.75
N VAL A 465 0.43 10.27 12.94
CA VAL A 465 0.77 11.49 13.69
C VAL A 465 2.14 11.38 14.35
N PHE A 466 2.59 10.17 14.67
CA PHE A 466 3.82 9.93 15.44
C PHE A 466 5.00 9.49 14.59
N ASP A 467 4.85 8.41 13.82
CA ASP A 467 5.89 7.87 12.95
C ASP A 467 5.29 7.09 11.77
N PRO A 468 5.18 7.70 10.57
CA PRO A 468 4.61 7.05 9.40
C PRO A 468 5.50 5.92 8.83
N GLN A 469 6.71 5.70 9.37
CA GLN A 469 7.64 4.66 8.88
C GLN A 469 7.47 3.31 9.58
N ILE A 470 6.77 3.25 10.72
CA ILE A 470 6.54 1.99 11.46
C ILE A 470 5.65 1.06 10.64
N LEU A 471 6.07 -0.20 10.47
CA LEU A 471 5.17 -1.23 9.93
C LEU A 471 4.00 -1.47 10.89
N PHE A 472 2.82 -1.07 10.44
CA PHE A 472 1.63 -1.19 11.24
C PHE A 472 1.01 -2.59 11.17
N ASN A 473 0.58 -3.11 12.32
CA ASN A 473 0.23 -4.52 12.51
C ASN A 473 -0.76 -4.72 13.68
N ASP A 474 -1.25 -5.93 13.88
CA ASP A 474 -2.34 -6.23 14.84
C ASP A 474 -1.92 -6.21 16.33
N GLY A 475 -0.70 -5.79 16.65
CA GLY A 475 -0.13 -5.90 18.00
C GLY A 475 -0.91 -5.21 19.11
N PHE A 476 -1.74 -4.22 18.78
CA PHE A 476 -2.42 -3.34 19.73
C PHE A 476 -3.90 -3.67 19.96
N TYR A 477 -4.43 -4.75 19.37
CA TYR A 477 -5.88 -5.02 19.34
C TYR A 477 -6.52 -5.20 20.72
N ASP A 478 -5.75 -5.65 21.72
CA ASP A 478 -6.18 -5.83 23.11
C ASP A 478 -6.23 -4.51 23.91
N LEU A 479 -5.63 -3.44 23.38
CA LEU A 479 -5.68 -2.10 23.94
C LEU A 479 -6.93 -1.33 23.51
N VAL A 480 -7.57 -1.74 22.42
CA VAL A 480 -8.72 -1.03 21.84
C VAL A 480 -9.98 -1.85 21.99
N HIS A 481 -10.98 -1.30 22.65
CA HIS A 481 -12.29 -1.90 22.88
C HIS A 481 -13.33 -1.16 22.04
N VAL A 482 -14.13 -1.92 21.29
CA VAL A 482 -15.09 -1.35 20.35
C VAL A 482 -16.47 -1.92 20.65
N THR A 483 -17.46 -1.05 20.81
CA THR A 483 -18.88 -1.44 20.92
C THR A 483 -19.59 -0.95 19.68
N MET A 484 -20.19 -1.88 18.92
CA MET A 484 -21.06 -1.58 17.79
C MET A 484 -22.41 -2.25 18.00
N PRO A 485 -23.53 -1.51 18.08
CA PRO A 485 -24.85 -2.11 18.32
C PRO A 485 -25.27 -3.03 17.17
N THR A 486 -25.59 -4.30 17.45
CA THR A 486 -26.18 -5.22 16.47
C THR A 486 -27.52 -4.69 15.95
N GLY A 487 -27.78 -4.84 14.66
CA GLY A 487 -28.96 -4.31 13.98
C GLY A 487 -28.85 -2.83 13.61
N SER A 488 -27.67 -2.20 13.80
CA SER A 488 -27.39 -0.83 13.37
C SER A 488 -26.85 -0.76 11.94
N VAL A 489 -26.76 0.45 11.38
CA VAL A 489 -26.11 0.68 10.07
C VAL A 489 -24.64 0.26 10.02
N LEU A 490 -23.97 0.07 11.17
CA LEU A 490 -22.58 -0.40 11.27
C LEU A 490 -22.44 -1.91 11.56
N GLN A 491 -23.52 -2.54 12.02
CA GLN A 491 -23.60 -3.98 12.31
C GLN A 491 -24.98 -4.50 11.86
N PRO A 492 -25.30 -4.42 10.56
CA PRO A 492 -26.60 -4.84 10.06
C PRO A 492 -26.78 -6.35 10.20
N GLU A 493 -28.01 -6.79 10.44
CA GLU A 493 -28.35 -8.20 10.46
C GLU A 493 -28.60 -8.72 9.04
N PHE A 494 -28.24 -9.99 8.84
CA PHE A 494 -28.56 -10.69 7.60
C PHE A 494 -30.10 -10.74 7.40
N PRO A 495 -30.65 -10.44 6.20
CA PRO A 495 -29.97 -10.32 4.91
C PRO A 495 -29.87 -8.87 4.37
N ALA A 496 -29.58 -7.87 5.19
CA ALA A 496 -29.51 -6.47 4.74
C ALA A 496 -28.58 -6.26 3.53
N ALA A 497 -28.90 -5.27 2.70
CA ALA A 497 -28.09 -4.86 1.55
C ALA A 497 -26.89 -4.00 1.99
N LEU A 498 -25.75 -4.18 1.32
CA LEU A 498 -24.43 -3.60 1.65
C LEU A 498 -23.74 -2.89 0.46
N GLY A 499 -24.30 -2.97 -0.75
CA GLY A 499 -23.64 -2.59 -2.01
C GLY A 499 -23.38 -1.10 -2.19
N CYS A 500 -23.97 -0.23 -1.36
CA CYS A 500 -23.73 1.22 -1.36
C CYS A 500 -23.13 1.69 -0.02
N ARG A 501 -22.47 0.81 0.73
CA ARG A 501 -21.85 1.08 2.04
C ARG A 501 -20.85 2.24 2.06
N THR A 502 -20.29 2.63 0.92
CA THR A 502 -19.25 3.68 0.82
C THR A 502 -19.68 5.00 1.46
N HIS A 503 -20.98 5.33 1.45
CA HIS A 503 -21.50 6.53 2.10
C HIS A 503 -21.40 6.45 3.64
N ALA A 504 -21.76 5.32 4.23
CA ALA A 504 -21.61 5.09 5.66
C ALA A 504 -20.14 4.91 6.07
N LEU A 505 -19.31 4.30 5.22
CA LEU A 505 -17.85 4.24 5.42
C LEU A 505 -17.23 5.64 5.51
N ALA A 506 -17.53 6.51 4.54
CA ALA A 506 -16.98 7.86 4.53
C ALA A 506 -17.41 8.64 5.79
N ARG A 507 -18.70 8.57 6.14
CA ARG A 507 -19.23 9.22 7.34
C ARG A 507 -18.63 8.64 8.63
N GLN A 508 -18.30 7.36 8.66
CA GLN A 508 -17.60 6.74 9.80
C GLN A 508 -16.23 7.37 10.03
N PHE A 509 -15.48 7.70 8.98
CA PHE A 509 -14.20 8.42 9.10
C PHE A 509 -14.39 9.86 9.58
N ASP A 510 -15.41 10.56 9.06
CA ASP A 510 -15.71 11.93 9.49
C ASP A 510 -16.08 11.99 10.98
N VAL A 511 -16.92 11.05 11.44
CA VAL A 511 -17.30 10.95 12.87
C VAL A 511 -16.10 10.58 13.74
N LEU A 512 -15.23 9.69 13.28
CA LEU A 512 -14.00 9.34 13.99
C LEU A 512 -13.06 10.54 14.13
N GLY A 513 -12.80 11.26 13.03
CA GLY A 513 -11.98 12.47 13.04
C GLY A 513 -12.56 13.58 13.92
N GLY A 514 -13.88 13.79 13.82
CA GLY A 514 -14.62 14.71 14.68
C GLY A 514 -14.46 14.37 16.17
N ALA A 515 -14.64 13.11 16.54
CA ALA A 515 -14.50 12.64 17.91
C ALA A 515 -13.05 12.79 18.44
N LEU A 516 -12.05 12.48 17.62
CA LEU A 516 -10.62 12.59 18.00
C LEU A 516 -10.14 14.05 18.11
N SER A 517 -10.77 14.98 17.39
CA SER A 517 -10.37 16.40 17.40
C SER A 517 -10.65 17.13 18.73
N HIS A 518 -11.51 16.57 19.60
CA HIS A 518 -11.94 17.24 20.81
C HIS A 518 -10.82 17.36 21.86
N LYS A 519 -10.19 18.55 21.93
CA LYS A 519 -9.03 18.90 22.78
C LYS A 519 -7.68 18.40 22.26
N ALA A 520 -7.62 17.93 21.02
CA ALA A 520 -6.38 17.63 20.31
C ALA A 520 -6.35 18.40 18.97
N PRO A 521 -6.07 19.72 18.98
CA PRO A 521 -6.06 20.54 17.77
C PRO A 521 -5.14 20.01 16.65
N GLU A 522 -4.07 19.33 17.03
CA GLU A 522 -3.12 18.64 16.14
C GLU A 522 -3.74 17.44 15.42
N LEU A 523 -4.82 16.87 15.95
CA LEU A 523 -5.62 15.81 15.34
C LEU A 523 -6.87 16.37 14.63
N ALA A 524 -7.09 17.68 14.66
CA ALA A 524 -8.29 18.26 14.06
C ALA A 524 -8.19 18.27 12.53
N THR A 525 -9.13 17.59 11.88
CA THR A 525 -9.30 17.58 10.42
C THR A 525 -10.74 17.96 10.10
N ALA A 526 -10.94 18.75 9.03
CA ALA A 526 -12.30 19.00 8.53
C ALA A 526 -12.86 17.71 7.94
N ALA A 527 -14.19 17.53 8.04
CA ALA A 527 -14.87 16.41 7.42
C ALA A 527 -14.61 16.38 5.90
N GLY A 528 -14.53 15.18 5.34
CA GLY A 528 -14.39 14.96 3.92
C GLY A 528 -15.67 15.27 3.14
N TYR A 529 -15.62 15.03 1.83
CA TYR A 529 -16.78 15.19 0.95
C TYR A 529 -17.89 14.14 1.23
N GLY A 530 -17.62 13.08 2.01
CA GLY A 530 -18.62 12.12 2.46
C GLY A 530 -19.21 11.23 1.37
N SER A 531 -18.61 11.20 0.18
CA SER A 531 -19.15 10.45 -0.97
C SER A 531 -18.06 10.08 -1.98
N SER A 532 -18.33 9.03 -2.76
CA SER A 532 -17.59 8.63 -3.97
C SER A 532 -18.61 8.49 -5.10
N PRO A 533 -18.76 9.48 -5.99
CA PRO A 533 -19.75 9.39 -7.05
C PRO A 533 -19.33 8.32 -8.08
N HIS A 534 -20.19 7.33 -8.29
CA HIS A 534 -19.94 6.25 -9.25
C HIS A 534 -20.76 6.49 -10.52
N PHE A 535 -20.08 6.63 -11.67
CA PHE A 535 -20.71 6.61 -12.99
C PHE A 535 -20.54 5.22 -13.60
N LEU A 536 -21.58 4.40 -13.47
CA LEU A 536 -21.59 3.02 -13.97
C LEU A 536 -22.44 2.96 -15.23
N TYR A 537 -21.86 2.47 -16.31
CA TYR A 537 -22.55 2.24 -17.57
C TYR A 537 -22.18 0.86 -18.11
N SER A 538 -23.14 0.22 -18.78
CA SER A 538 -22.94 -1.03 -19.49
C SER A 538 -23.79 -1.03 -20.74
N GLY A 539 -23.29 -1.63 -21.81
CA GLY A 539 -23.96 -1.71 -23.11
C GLY A 539 -23.09 -2.52 -24.08
N ILE A 540 -23.59 -2.67 -25.31
CA ILE A 540 -22.82 -3.26 -26.42
C ILE A 540 -22.30 -2.12 -27.30
#